data_AF-A0A0B2W483-F1
#
_entry.id   AF-A0A0B2W483-F1
#
_cell.length_a   1.000
_cell.length_b   1.000
_cell.length_c   1.000
_cell.angle_alpha   90.00
_cell.angle_beta   90.00
_cell.angle_gamma   90.00
#
_symmetry.space_group_name_H-M   'P 1'
#
loop_
_entity.id
_entity.type
_entity.pdbx_description
1 polymer ?
#
loop_
_entity_poly.entity_id
_entity_poly.type
_entity_poly.pdbx_seq_one_letter_code
_entity_poly.pdbx_strand_id
1 'polypeptide(L)'
;MIKQLFRDIVWKMYCLYRFLVTTVFVGNLIFLPVLLCAPSVIYVHTEPIILSSCSNKSAFAAAPLYQPGMVDSFCFQQRRALFLFAVFNVVRILSFKFESMWLRSFKTCGVRQLLPGKYLNGALAVPFVTRELCEPYVHGYGAHFIFMFTNGVCSLLLIAPYIRDLIALIKLTLNGTGNEFYKTKAHLLLTVLAIICFLLTLIANVIDIAFGPYCPTTILGYSVLFPHLNFPLFLFALHHFILRTHKEHGRDIYEVLEEDIYVYVIRYQCLNSEDCPRRSSVYPIALRPSLAARNSGLALNGKVRQVESLRDLDAWLQEKMRMAVPPPEEKNIYY
;
A
#
# COMPACT_ATOMS: atom_id res chain seq x y z
N MET A 1 33.19 -24.11 -23.61
CA MET A 1 33.32 -24.07 -22.13
C MET A 1 32.82 -22.75 -21.52
N ILE A 2 33.28 -21.58 -22.00
CA ILE A 2 32.90 -20.25 -21.47
C ILE A 2 31.39 -19.94 -21.57
N LYS A 3 30.74 -20.28 -22.69
CA LYS A 3 29.28 -20.11 -22.88
C LYS A 3 28.41 -20.89 -21.88
N GLN A 4 28.92 -21.99 -21.34
CA GLN A 4 28.19 -22.84 -20.40
C GLN A 4 28.30 -22.28 -18.98
N LEU A 5 29.51 -21.84 -18.61
CA LEU A 5 29.79 -21.15 -17.36
C LEU A 5 28.97 -19.86 -17.23
N PHE A 6 28.87 -19.06 -18.30
CA PHE A 6 28.11 -17.80 -18.28
C PHE A 6 26.59 -18.05 -18.12
N ARG A 7 26.07 -19.08 -18.78
CA ARG A 7 24.65 -19.49 -18.66
C ARG A 7 24.33 -19.94 -17.24
N ASP A 8 25.22 -20.68 -16.60
CA ASP A 8 25.05 -21.14 -15.22
C ASP A 8 25.11 -19.97 -14.22
N ILE A 9 25.94 -18.96 -14.46
CA ILE A 9 26.00 -17.74 -13.62
C ILE A 9 24.71 -16.94 -13.76
N VAL A 10 24.26 -16.69 -15.00
CA VAL A 10 23.00 -15.96 -15.26
C VAL A 10 21.80 -16.71 -14.67
N TRP A 11 21.77 -18.04 -14.79
CA TRP A 11 20.72 -18.87 -14.18
C TRP A 11 20.75 -18.79 -12.65
N LYS A 12 21.93 -18.86 -12.02
CA LYS A 12 22.07 -18.68 -10.57
C LYS A 12 21.65 -17.29 -10.10
N MET A 13 21.99 -16.23 -10.84
CA MET A 13 21.54 -14.87 -10.55
C MET A 13 20.03 -14.72 -10.71
N TYR A 14 19.44 -15.32 -11.73
CA TYR A 14 17.98 -15.35 -11.93
C TYR A 14 17.28 -16.11 -10.79
N CYS A 15 17.79 -17.28 -10.39
CA CYS A 15 17.29 -18.02 -9.23
C CYS A 15 17.41 -17.22 -7.93
N LEU A 16 18.54 -16.54 -7.69
CA LEU A 16 18.75 -15.68 -6.53
C LEU A 16 17.77 -14.49 -6.53
N TYR A 17 17.59 -13.83 -7.67
CA TYR A 17 16.60 -12.75 -7.83
C TYR A 17 15.17 -13.25 -7.57
N ARG A 18 14.80 -14.40 -8.15
CA ARG A 18 13.49 -15.00 -7.96
C ARG A 18 13.26 -15.41 -6.51
N PHE A 19 14.28 -15.96 -5.85
CA PHE A 19 14.27 -16.25 -4.42
C PHE A 19 14.06 -14.97 -3.61
N LEU A 20 14.85 -13.92 -3.84
CA LEU A 20 14.72 -12.63 -3.15
C LEU A 20 13.33 -11.99 -3.31
N VAL A 21 12.79 -11.99 -4.53
CA VAL A 21 11.43 -11.49 -4.81
C VAL A 21 10.38 -12.33 -4.06
N THR A 22 10.57 -13.65 -4.01
CA THR A 22 9.66 -14.56 -3.30
C THR A 22 9.74 -14.37 -1.79
N THR A 23 10.95 -14.23 -1.22
CA THR A 23 11.16 -13.95 0.20
C THR A 23 10.57 -12.60 0.60
N VAL A 24 10.69 -11.57 -0.23
CA VAL A 24 10.04 -10.26 0.01
C VAL A 24 8.51 -10.38 -0.07
N PHE A 25 7.99 -11.16 -1.01
CA PHE A 25 6.55 -11.39 -1.12
C PHE A 25 5.99 -12.15 0.10
N VAL A 26 6.63 -13.25 0.50
CA VAL A 26 6.28 -14.03 1.69
C VAL A 26 6.44 -13.20 2.95
N GLY A 27 7.52 -12.42 3.05
CA GLY A 27 7.74 -11.48 4.14
C GLY A 27 6.58 -10.49 4.25
N ASN A 28 6.18 -9.83 3.15
CA ASN A 28 5.04 -8.91 3.16
C ASN A 28 3.73 -9.61 3.58
N LEU A 29 3.53 -10.86 3.19
CA LEU A 29 2.34 -11.65 3.52
C LEU A 29 2.26 -12.01 5.01
N ILE A 30 3.42 -12.14 5.68
CA ILE A 30 3.52 -12.39 7.12
C ILE A 30 3.47 -11.07 7.91
N PHE A 31 4.24 -10.06 7.48
CA PHE A 31 4.33 -8.78 8.20
C PHE A 31 3.03 -7.98 8.17
N LEU A 32 2.25 -8.07 7.09
CA LEU A 32 0.98 -7.36 6.96
C LEU A 32 -0.03 -7.74 8.07
N PRO A 33 -0.43 -9.01 8.27
CA PRO A 33 -1.37 -9.39 9.32
C PRO A 33 -0.79 -9.14 10.73
N VAL A 34 0.53 -9.33 10.92
CA VAL A 34 1.19 -9.05 12.19
C VAL A 34 1.08 -7.58 12.56
N LEU A 35 1.44 -6.66 11.66
CA LEU A 35 1.36 -5.22 11.90
C LEU A 35 -0.07 -4.69 11.94
N LEU A 36 -1.01 -5.38 11.29
CA LEU A 36 -2.43 -5.04 11.32
C LEU A 36 -3.04 -5.31 12.71
N CYS A 37 -2.73 -6.47 13.29
CA CYS A 37 -3.30 -6.94 14.56
C CYS A 37 -2.42 -6.66 15.78
N ALA A 38 -1.20 -6.14 15.59
CA ALA A 38 -0.23 -5.90 16.67
C ALA A 38 -0.82 -5.13 17.88
N PRO A 39 -1.60 -4.04 17.71
CA PRO A 39 -2.12 -3.31 18.87
C PRO A 39 -3.08 -4.17 19.70
N SER A 40 -3.95 -4.95 19.05
CA SER A 40 -4.87 -5.88 19.70
C SER A 40 -4.12 -6.98 20.48
N VAL A 41 -3.13 -7.61 19.84
CA VAL A 41 -2.32 -8.67 20.46
C VAL A 41 -1.54 -8.16 21.66
N ILE A 42 -0.85 -7.01 21.51
CA ILE A 42 -0.09 -6.39 22.58
C ILE A 42 -1.01 -6.04 23.76
N TYR A 43 -2.19 -5.48 23.48
CA TYR A 43 -3.17 -5.16 24.52
C TYR A 43 -3.62 -6.39 25.31
N VAL A 44 -4.06 -7.46 24.64
CA VAL A 44 -4.55 -8.69 25.31
C VAL A 44 -3.50 -9.27 26.27
N HIS A 45 -2.22 -9.23 25.91
CA HIS A 45 -1.15 -9.75 26.77
C HIS A 45 -0.70 -8.78 27.89
N THR A 46 -1.04 -7.50 27.80
CA THR A 46 -0.64 -6.48 28.78
C THR A 46 -1.78 -5.99 29.66
N GLU A 47 -3.03 -6.29 29.30
CA GLU A 47 -4.23 -5.96 30.07
C GLU A 47 -4.13 -6.41 31.55
N PRO A 48 -3.68 -7.63 31.90
CA PRO A 48 -3.52 -8.03 33.30
C PRO A 48 -2.52 -7.16 34.07
N ILE A 49 -1.47 -6.69 33.39
CA ILE A 49 -0.46 -5.81 33.97
C ILE A 49 -1.08 -4.43 34.24
N ILE A 50 -1.84 -3.88 33.29
CA ILE A 50 -2.55 -2.61 33.47
C ILE A 50 -3.52 -2.71 34.65
N LEU A 51 -4.29 -3.80 34.75
CA LEU A 51 -5.19 -4.06 35.87
C LEU A 51 -4.44 -4.12 37.21
N SER A 52 -3.36 -4.89 37.30
CA SER A 52 -2.55 -5.00 38.53
C SER A 52 -1.90 -3.68 38.95
N SER A 53 -1.66 -2.80 37.98
CA SER A 53 -1.05 -1.50 38.25
C SER A 53 -2.02 -0.52 38.93
N CYS A 54 -3.33 -0.72 38.76
CA CYS A 54 -4.38 0.10 39.37
C CYS A 54 -4.88 -0.46 40.71
N SER A 55 -4.66 -1.75 40.99
CA SER A 55 -5.09 -2.37 42.26
C SER A 55 -4.23 -1.94 43.48
N ASN A 56 -3.07 -1.31 43.27
CA ASN A 56 -2.26 -0.73 44.35
C ASN A 56 -2.76 0.69 44.70
N LYS A 57 -3.57 0.75 45.76
CA LYS A 57 -4.35 1.89 46.29
C LYS A 57 -3.60 3.17 46.74
N SER A 58 -2.37 3.46 46.31
CA SER A 58 -1.55 4.50 46.95
C SER A 58 -1.34 5.80 46.18
N ALA A 59 -1.83 5.99 44.94
CA ALA A 59 -1.33 7.10 44.10
C ALA A 59 -2.31 8.21 43.67
N PHE A 60 -3.62 8.13 43.88
CA PHE A 60 -4.54 9.23 43.49
C PHE A 60 -5.60 9.53 44.57
N ALA A 61 -5.15 10.02 45.72
CA ALA A 61 -5.98 10.73 46.68
C ALA A 61 -6.19 12.18 46.19
N ALA A 62 -6.94 12.37 45.11
CA ALA A 62 -7.30 13.71 44.62
C ALA A 62 -8.62 13.73 43.85
N ALA A 63 -9.72 13.29 44.48
CA ALA A 63 -11.07 13.76 44.18
C ALA A 63 -12.01 13.31 45.32
N PRO A 64 -12.54 14.21 46.17
CA PRO A 64 -13.37 13.83 47.32
C PRO A 64 -14.82 13.47 46.96
N LEU A 65 -15.10 13.01 45.74
CA LEU A 65 -16.47 12.83 45.22
C LEU A 65 -16.78 11.44 44.65
N TYR A 66 -15.84 10.49 44.65
CA TYR A 66 -16.02 9.21 43.97
C TYR A 66 -15.92 7.99 44.90
N GLN A 67 -16.87 7.07 44.75
CA GLN A 67 -16.93 5.82 45.50
C GLN A 67 -15.68 4.94 45.21
N PRO A 68 -15.21 4.13 46.18
CA PRO A 68 -13.98 3.34 46.06
C PRO A 68 -13.89 2.44 44.80
N GLY A 69 -15.02 1.92 44.30
CA GLY A 69 -15.06 1.12 43.07
C GLY A 69 -14.98 1.92 41.76
N MET A 70 -15.24 3.23 41.80
CA MET A 70 -15.11 4.13 40.63
C MET A 70 -13.66 4.62 40.44
N VAL A 71 -12.83 4.60 41.49
CA VAL A 71 -11.42 5.00 41.41
C VAL A 71 -10.60 3.95 40.64
N ASP A 72 -10.88 2.66 40.89
CA ASP A 72 -10.22 1.55 40.20
C ASP A 72 -10.61 1.50 38.71
N SER A 73 -11.87 1.79 38.37
CA SER A 73 -12.34 1.83 36.98
C SER A 73 -11.78 3.02 36.19
N PHE A 74 -11.67 4.19 36.83
CA PHE A 74 -11.11 5.39 36.22
C PHE A 74 -9.60 5.28 36.00
N CYS A 75 -8.84 4.77 36.98
CA CYS A 75 -7.42 4.48 36.83
C CYS A 75 -7.19 3.53 35.64
N PHE A 76 -7.97 2.46 35.58
CA PHE A 76 -7.84 1.47 34.51
C PHE A 76 -8.13 2.10 33.14
N GLN A 77 -9.20 2.88 33.01
CA GLN A 77 -9.56 3.55 31.76
C GLN A 77 -8.45 4.50 31.28
N GLN A 78 -7.92 5.35 32.17
CA GLN A 78 -6.84 6.28 31.81
C GLN A 78 -5.56 5.56 31.35
N ARG A 79 -5.12 4.55 32.12
CA ARG A 79 -3.90 3.80 31.80
C ARG A 79 -4.07 2.99 30.52
N ARG A 80 -5.25 2.37 30.33
CA ARG A 80 -5.60 1.68 29.09
C ARG A 80 -5.55 2.63 27.89
N ALA A 81 -6.16 3.81 27.98
CA ALA A 81 -6.20 4.77 26.88
C ALA A 81 -4.79 5.27 26.49
N LEU A 82 -3.97 5.64 27.48
CA LEU A 82 -2.58 6.08 27.26
C LEU A 82 -1.71 4.95 26.68
N PHE A 83 -1.86 3.73 27.20
CA PHE A 83 -1.13 2.58 26.70
C PHE A 83 -1.50 2.26 25.25
N LEU A 84 -2.79 2.18 24.94
CA LEU A 84 -3.28 1.93 23.59
C LEU A 84 -2.88 3.04 22.62
N PHE A 85 -2.90 4.31 23.05
CA PHE A 85 -2.38 5.44 22.28
C PHE A 85 -0.90 5.25 21.93
N ALA A 86 -0.07 4.89 22.91
CA ALA A 86 1.36 4.66 22.69
C ALA A 86 1.62 3.48 21.75
N VAL A 87 0.97 2.34 22.01
CA VAL A 87 1.10 1.13 21.19
C VAL A 87 0.66 1.40 19.75
N PHE A 88 -0.50 2.03 19.55
CA PHE A 88 -1.00 2.37 18.21
C PHE A 88 0.01 3.25 17.46
N ASN A 89 0.54 4.30 18.09
CA ASN A 89 1.51 5.19 17.45
C ASN A 89 2.81 4.48 17.08
N VAL A 90 3.35 3.63 17.96
CA VAL A 90 4.56 2.83 17.67
C VAL A 90 4.32 1.89 16.50
N VAL A 91 3.22 1.13 16.53
CA VAL A 91 2.85 0.23 15.43
C VAL A 91 2.65 1.00 14.14
N ARG A 92 2.00 2.18 14.19
CA ARG A 92 1.76 3.04 13.03
C ARG A 92 3.06 3.55 12.40
N ILE A 93 4.06 3.94 13.19
CA ILE A 93 5.39 4.33 12.69
C ILE A 93 6.05 3.14 11.96
N LEU A 94 6.01 1.95 12.56
CA LEU A 94 6.56 0.74 11.95
C LEU A 94 5.84 0.39 10.64
N SER A 95 4.51 0.46 10.64
CA SER A 95 3.70 0.23 9.44
C SER A 95 3.94 1.27 8.36
N PHE A 96 4.10 2.54 8.70
CA PHE A 96 4.46 3.58 7.74
C PHE A 96 5.83 3.29 7.09
N LYS A 97 6.81 2.79 7.86
CA LYS A 97 8.11 2.37 7.29
C LYS A 97 7.93 1.17 6.37
N PHE A 98 7.14 0.17 6.77
CA PHE A 98 6.77 -0.99 5.94
C PHE A 98 6.10 -0.57 4.63
N GLU A 99 5.08 0.28 4.68
CA GLU A 99 4.38 0.84 3.51
C GLU A 99 5.35 1.59 2.59
N SER A 100 6.33 2.31 3.15
CA SER A 100 7.37 2.99 2.36
C SER A 100 8.22 1.99 1.57
N MET A 101 8.64 0.91 2.21
CA MET A 101 9.44 -0.13 1.57
C MET A 101 8.63 -0.85 0.49
N TRP A 102 7.35 -1.12 0.77
CA TRP A 102 6.45 -1.73 -0.20
C TRP A 102 6.25 -0.81 -1.41
N LEU A 103 6.02 0.49 -1.21
CA LEU A 103 5.91 1.50 -2.27
C LEU A 103 7.16 1.60 -3.14
N ARG A 104 8.37 1.45 -2.57
CA ARG A 104 9.61 1.47 -3.36
C ARG A 104 9.65 0.37 -4.40
N SER A 105 8.96 -0.75 -4.18
CA SER A 105 8.83 -1.77 -5.21
C SER A 105 8.09 -1.20 -6.43
N PHE A 106 7.11 -0.31 -6.24
CA PHE A 106 6.24 0.26 -7.29
C PHE A 106 6.73 1.58 -7.89
N LYS A 107 8.01 1.94 -7.75
CA LYS A 107 8.60 3.21 -8.26
C LYS A 107 8.25 3.54 -9.72
N THR A 108 8.12 2.51 -10.55
CA THR A 108 7.89 2.64 -12.00
C THR A 108 6.41 2.58 -12.40
N CYS A 109 5.47 2.66 -11.46
CA CYS A 109 4.04 2.72 -11.73
C CYS A 109 3.51 4.12 -11.42
N GLY A 110 3.17 4.89 -12.47
CA GLY A 110 2.82 6.31 -12.36
C GLY A 110 1.66 6.58 -11.40
N VAL A 111 0.55 5.85 -11.51
CA VAL A 111 -0.63 6.06 -10.66
C VAL A 111 -0.34 5.83 -9.16
N ARG A 112 0.56 4.90 -8.83
CA ARG A 112 0.93 4.60 -7.44
C ARG A 112 1.91 5.60 -6.85
N GLN A 113 2.66 6.32 -7.70
CA GLN A 113 3.49 7.44 -7.26
C GLN A 113 2.64 8.70 -7.05
N LEU A 114 1.65 8.93 -7.93
CA LEU A 114 0.74 10.07 -7.81
C LEU A 114 -0.20 9.96 -6.61
N LEU A 115 -0.70 8.76 -6.33
CA LEU A 115 -1.61 8.47 -5.22
C LEU A 115 -1.01 7.35 -4.35
N PRO A 116 -0.03 7.65 -3.48
CA PRO A 116 0.65 6.64 -2.68
C PRO A 116 -0.23 6.02 -1.58
N GLY A 117 -1.32 6.69 -1.19
CA GLY A 117 -2.28 6.18 -0.20
C GLY A 117 -1.70 6.06 1.21
N LYS A 118 -0.62 6.80 1.51
CA LYS A 118 0.23 6.59 2.68
C LYS A 118 0.22 7.79 3.62
N TYR A 119 -0.20 7.55 4.85
CA TYR A 119 -0.27 8.56 5.90
C TYR A 119 0.33 8.04 7.20
N LEU A 120 1.25 8.79 7.80
CA LEU A 120 1.76 8.47 9.15
C LEU A 120 0.62 8.67 10.16
N ASN A 121 0.04 9.88 10.14
CA ASN A 121 -1.12 10.33 10.88
C ASN A 121 -1.38 9.65 12.24
N GLY A 122 -0.37 9.63 13.11
CA GLY A 122 -0.52 9.19 14.51
C GLY A 122 -1.48 10.08 15.31
N ALA A 123 -1.71 11.31 14.83
CA ALA A 123 -2.69 12.24 15.38
C ALA A 123 -4.13 11.70 15.37
N LEU A 124 -4.45 10.68 14.56
CA LEU A 124 -5.74 9.98 14.60
C LEU A 124 -6.07 9.39 15.97
N ALA A 125 -5.06 9.10 16.79
CA ALA A 125 -5.26 8.59 18.15
C ALA A 125 -5.54 9.70 19.18
N VAL A 126 -5.36 10.98 18.81
CA VAL A 126 -5.58 12.12 19.71
C VAL A 126 -7.07 12.28 20.07
N PRO A 127 -8.03 12.28 19.13
CA PRO A 127 -9.45 12.35 19.50
C PRO A 127 -9.89 11.17 20.39
N PHE A 128 -9.37 9.97 20.13
CA PHE A 128 -9.63 8.80 20.97
C PHE A 128 -9.13 8.99 22.41
N VAL A 129 -7.85 9.33 22.59
CA VAL A 129 -7.28 9.46 23.94
C VAL A 129 -7.90 10.65 24.67
N THR A 130 -8.26 11.71 23.93
CA THR A 130 -8.94 12.89 24.49
C THR A 130 -10.32 12.50 24.99
N ARG A 131 -11.09 11.72 24.22
CA ARG A 131 -12.38 11.19 24.65
C ARG A 131 -12.24 10.35 25.92
N GLU A 132 -11.40 9.31 25.89
CA GLU A 132 -11.24 8.40 27.03
C GLU A 132 -10.74 9.08 28.32
N LEU A 133 -9.93 10.14 28.22
CA LEU A 133 -9.41 10.87 29.38
C LEU A 133 -10.37 11.94 29.90
N CYS A 134 -11.10 12.62 29.00
CA CYS A 134 -11.90 13.79 29.35
C CYS A 134 -13.40 13.51 29.55
N GLU A 135 -13.95 12.47 28.90
CA GLU A 135 -15.37 12.12 28.94
C GLU A 135 -15.93 12.02 30.39
N PRO A 136 -15.24 11.41 31.36
CA PRO A 136 -15.74 11.34 32.74
C PRO A 136 -15.88 12.70 33.43
N TYR A 137 -15.01 13.67 33.09
CA TYR A 137 -15.07 15.02 33.67
C TYR A 137 -16.15 15.86 33.00
N VAL A 138 -16.26 15.77 31.69
CA VAL A 138 -17.14 16.61 30.87
C VAL A 138 -18.62 16.37 31.21
N HIS A 139 -18.99 15.13 31.56
CA HIS A 139 -20.34 14.82 32.06
C HIS A 139 -20.70 15.61 33.32
N GLY A 140 -19.75 15.78 34.26
CA GLY A 140 -19.98 16.52 35.50
C GLY A 140 -20.20 18.02 35.30
N TYR A 141 -19.67 18.60 34.22
CA TYR A 141 -19.77 20.03 33.92
C TYR A 141 -20.89 20.39 32.92
N GLY A 142 -21.68 19.42 32.44
CA GLY A 142 -22.75 19.67 31.45
C GLY A 142 -22.27 20.05 30.05
N ALA A 143 -20.96 19.94 29.77
CA ALA A 143 -20.35 20.35 28.49
C ALA A 143 -20.25 19.21 27.45
N HIS A 144 -20.93 18.08 27.69
CA HIS A 144 -20.82 16.85 26.91
C HIS A 144 -21.07 17.05 25.41
N PHE A 145 -22.13 17.79 25.05
CA PHE A 145 -22.45 18.04 23.64
C PHE A 145 -21.31 18.78 22.91
N ILE A 146 -20.79 19.86 23.49
CA ILE A 146 -19.73 20.67 22.89
C ILE A 146 -18.44 19.86 22.74
N PHE A 147 -18.11 19.05 23.74
CA PHE A 147 -16.95 18.17 23.72
C PHE A 147 -17.04 17.13 22.60
N MET A 148 -18.15 16.39 22.51
CA MET A 148 -18.34 15.37 21.48
C MET A 148 -18.39 15.96 20.07
N PHE A 149 -19.03 17.13 19.91
CA PHE A 149 -19.02 17.85 18.64
C PHE A 149 -17.60 18.23 18.20
N THR A 150 -16.81 18.82 19.11
CA THR A 150 -15.43 19.22 18.84
C THR A 150 -14.56 18.00 18.50
N ASN A 151 -14.70 16.92 19.27
CA ASN A 151 -13.99 15.66 19.03
C ASN A 151 -14.34 15.05 17.66
N GLY A 152 -15.62 15.11 17.27
CA GLY A 152 -16.09 14.69 15.95
C GLY A 152 -15.50 15.51 14.81
N VAL A 153 -15.49 16.83 14.92
CA VAL A 153 -14.87 17.73 13.92
C VAL A 153 -13.37 17.45 13.79
N CYS A 154 -12.64 17.33 14.92
CA CYS A 154 -11.22 16.98 14.90
C CYS A 154 -10.98 15.62 14.23
N SER A 155 -11.80 14.61 14.53
CA SER A 155 -11.71 13.28 13.92
C SER A 155 -11.90 13.34 12.40
N LEU A 156 -12.91 14.09 11.92
CA LEU A 156 -13.17 14.28 10.49
C LEU A 156 -12.01 14.97 9.77
N LEU A 157 -11.44 16.02 10.36
CA LEU A 157 -10.30 16.74 9.80
C LEU A 157 -9.07 15.83 9.68
N LEU A 158 -8.80 15.01 10.71
CA LEU A 158 -7.69 14.07 10.69
C LEU A 158 -7.91 12.94 9.68
N ILE A 159 -9.16 12.60 9.36
CA ILE A 159 -9.49 11.53 8.40
C ILE A 159 -9.62 12.05 6.95
N ALA A 160 -9.66 13.37 6.74
CA ALA A 160 -9.79 13.99 5.43
C ALA A 160 -8.83 13.47 4.33
N PRO A 161 -7.55 13.17 4.61
CA PRO A 161 -6.65 12.61 3.58
C PRO A 161 -7.13 11.26 3.03
N TYR A 162 -7.71 10.41 3.87
CA TYR A 162 -8.27 9.11 3.47
C TYR A 162 -9.55 9.27 2.66
N ILE A 163 -10.39 10.26 2.99
CA ILE A 163 -11.59 10.59 2.21
C ILE A 163 -11.20 11.05 0.80
N ARG A 164 -10.18 11.92 0.70
CA ARG A 164 -9.67 12.38 -0.59
C ARG A 164 -9.18 11.22 -1.46
N ASP A 165 -8.45 10.27 -0.87
CA ASP A 165 -7.99 9.09 -1.59
C ASP A 165 -9.14 8.20 -2.03
N LEU A 166 -10.14 7.97 -1.17
CA LEU A 166 -11.35 7.24 -1.55
C LEU A 166 -12.05 7.86 -2.76
N ILE A 167 -12.22 9.19 -2.76
CA ILE A 167 -12.81 9.92 -3.90
C ILE A 167 -11.97 9.73 -5.16
N ALA A 168 -10.64 9.81 -5.06
CA ALA A 168 -9.74 9.58 -6.18
C ALA A 168 -9.83 8.15 -6.73
N LEU A 169 -9.89 7.15 -5.84
CA LEU A 169 -10.07 5.73 -6.21
C LEU A 169 -11.41 5.49 -6.92
N ILE A 170 -12.49 6.11 -6.44
CA ILE A 170 -13.80 6.03 -7.10
C ILE A 170 -13.72 6.61 -8.51
N LYS A 171 -13.16 7.81 -8.66
CA LYS A 171 -12.98 8.46 -9.98
C LYS A 171 -12.15 7.61 -10.93
N LEU A 172 -11.03 7.07 -10.47
CA LEU A 172 -10.16 6.19 -11.26
C LEU A 172 -10.86 4.88 -11.63
N THR A 173 -11.68 4.34 -10.75
CA THR A 173 -12.44 3.11 -11.01
C THR A 173 -13.53 3.35 -12.05
N LEU A 174 -14.25 4.47 -11.96
CA LEU A 174 -15.23 4.89 -12.98
C LEU A 174 -14.56 5.10 -14.35
N ASN A 175 -13.43 5.80 -14.38
CA ASN A 175 -12.64 5.99 -15.60
C ASN A 175 -12.13 4.65 -16.17
N GLY A 176 -11.68 3.75 -15.30
CA GLY A 176 -11.25 2.40 -15.67
C GLY A 176 -12.39 1.57 -16.27
N THR A 177 -13.61 1.69 -15.73
CA THR A 177 -14.79 1.02 -16.28
C THR A 177 -15.15 1.58 -17.66
N GLY A 178 -15.17 2.91 -17.83
CA GLY A 178 -15.45 3.55 -19.12
C GLY A 178 -14.43 3.22 -20.21
N ASN A 179 -13.16 3.02 -19.84
CA ASN A 179 -12.08 2.68 -20.77
C ASN A 179 -11.75 1.18 -20.81
N GLU A 180 -12.64 0.29 -20.33
CA GLU A 180 -12.49 -1.17 -20.40
C GLU A 180 -11.18 -1.72 -19.79
N PHE A 181 -10.74 -1.18 -18.66
CA PHE A 181 -9.57 -1.70 -17.94
C PHE A 181 -9.80 -3.08 -17.32
N TYR A 182 -11.06 -3.42 -17.05
CA TYR A 182 -11.45 -4.67 -16.40
C TYR A 182 -11.77 -5.75 -17.44
N LYS A 183 -10.82 -6.65 -17.68
CA LYS A 183 -10.96 -7.76 -18.64
C LYS A 183 -12.11 -8.72 -18.28
N THR A 184 -12.44 -8.85 -16.99
CA THR A 184 -13.52 -9.73 -16.52
C THR A 184 -14.43 -9.01 -15.54
N LYS A 185 -15.71 -9.38 -15.51
CA LYS A 185 -16.69 -8.89 -14.53
C LYS A 185 -16.25 -9.18 -13.09
N ALA A 186 -15.52 -10.28 -12.87
CA ALA A 186 -14.97 -10.65 -11.55
C ALA A 186 -13.94 -9.63 -11.05
N HIS A 187 -13.06 -9.10 -11.92
CA HIS A 187 -12.09 -8.08 -11.52
C HIS A 187 -12.77 -6.76 -11.15
N LEU A 188 -13.81 -6.37 -11.89
CA LEU A 188 -14.62 -5.20 -11.56
C LEU A 188 -15.32 -5.39 -10.22
N LEU A 189 -15.96 -6.54 -10.00
CA LEU A 189 -16.65 -6.87 -8.75
C LEU A 189 -15.72 -6.80 -7.54
N LEU A 190 -14.53 -7.41 -7.64
CA LEU A 190 -13.52 -7.36 -6.56
C LEU A 190 -13.04 -5.93 -6.28
N THR A 191 -12.92 -5.09 -7.32
CA THR A 191 -12.52 -3.69 -7.15
C THR A 191 -13.61 -2.87 -6.47
N VAL A 192 -14.87 -3.07 -6.85
CA VAL A 192 -16.03 -2.44 -6.20
C VAL A 192 -16.13 -2.91 -4.75
N LEU A 193 -15.96 -4.21 -4.48
CA LEU A 193 -15.96 -4.74 -3.13
C LEU A 193 -14.84 -4.11 -2.28
N ALA A 194 -13.64 -3.93 -2.84
CA ALA A 194 -12.54 -3.27 -2.15
C ALA A 194 -12.85 -1.81 -1.80
N ILE A 195 -13.53 -1.06 -2.68
CA ILE A 195 -13.99 0.31 -2.40
C ILE A 195 -15.03 0.33 -1.29
N ILE A 196 -16.00 -0.60 -1.31
CA ILE A 196 -17.01 -0.73 -0.25
C ILE A 196 -16.34 -1.05 1.08
N CYS A 197 -15.41 -2.01 1.13
CA CYS A 197 -14.64 -2.31 2.33
C CYS A 197 -13.84 -1.11 2.83
N PHE A 198 -13.26 -0.31 1.94
CA PHE A 198 -12.54 0.92 2.30
C PHE A 198 -13.49 1.91 2.98
N LEU A 199 -14.65 2.18 2.36
CA LEU A 199 -15.66 3.10 2.88
C LEU A 199 -16.21 2.66 4.23
N LEU A 200 -16.60 1.38 4.37
CA LEU A 200 -17.13 0.84 5.62
C LEU A 200 -16.10 0.91 6.75
N THR A 201 -14.84 0.56 6.47
CA THR A 201 -13.76 0.67 7.45
C THR A 201 -13.57 2.12 7.88
N LEU A 202 -13.59 3.05 6.93
CA LEU A 202 -13.45 4.47 7.22
C LEU A 202 -14.57 4.97 8.12
N ILE A 203 -15.83 4.71 7.76
CA ILE A 203 -17.01 5.13 8.53
C ILE A 203 -16.97 4.53 9.95
N ALA A 204 -16.74 3.22 10.07
CA ALA A 204 -16.72 2.54 11.35
C ALA A 204 -15.66 3.13 12.29
N ASN A 205 -14.45 3.37 11.79
CA ASN A 205 -13.36 3.93 12.61
C ASN A 205 -13.57 5.43 12.91
N VAL A 206 -14.15 6.23 12.00
CA VAL A 206 -14.52 7.62 12.29
C VAL A 206 -15.50 7.68 13.46
N ILE A 207 -16.56 6.86 13.40
CA ILE A 207 -17.60 6.84 14.43
C ILE A 207 -17.00 6.40 15.76
N ASP A 208 -16.18 5.34 15.76
CA ASP A 208 -15.54 4.80 16.95
C ASP A 208 -14.57 5.79 17.62
N ILE A 209 -13.74 6.48 16.81
CA ILE A 209 -12.81 7.50 17.31
C ILE A 209 -13.55 8.71 17.86
N ALA A 210 -14.59 9.17 17.16
CA ALA A 210 -15.31 10.40 17.51
C ALA A 210 -16.28 10.21 18.69
N PHE A 211 -17.05 9.12 18.68
CA PHE A 211 -18.19 8.91 19.56
C PHE A 211 -18.05 7.69 20.48
N GLY A 212 -17.02 6.88 20.28
CA GLY A 212 -16.85 5.61 21.00
C GLY A 212 -17.50 4.42 20.26
N PRO A 213 -17.24 3.20 20.73
CA PRO A 213 -17.68 1.99 20.04
C PRO A 213 -19.19 1.86 20.09
N TYR A 214 -19.85 1.99 18.94
CA TYR A 214 -21.28 1.73 18.81
C TYR A 214 -21.63 0.25 19.09
N CYS A 215 -20.73 -0.67 18.70
CA CYS A 215 -20.85 -2.09 19.01
C CYS A 215 -19.44 -2.69 19.18
N PRO A 216 -19.03 -3.08 20.40
CA PRO A 216 -17.72 -3.68 20.63
C PRO A 216 -17.61 -5.01 19.87
N THR A 217 -16.89 -4.99 18.76
CA THR A 217 -16.73 -6.16 17.90
C THR A 217 -15.45 -6.89 18.28
N THR A 218 -15.56 -8.16 18.65
CA THR A 218 -14.41 -9.02 18.94
C THR A 218 -14.42 -10.26 18.05
N ILE A 219 -13.25 -10.67 17.58
CA ILE A 219 -13.05 -11.90 16.82
C ILE A 219 -12.00 -12.72 17.57
N LEU A 220 -12.36 -13.93 18.00
CA LEU A 220 -11.47 -14.82 18.77
C LEU A 220 -10.89 -14.15 20.03
N GLY A 221 -11.65 -13.25 20.67
CA GLY A 221 -11.21 -12.49 21.84
C GLY A 221 -10.41 -11.21 21.53
N TYR A 222 -10.11 -10.93 20.26
CA TYR A 222 -9.39 -9.72 19.84
C TYR A 222 -10.35 -8.65 19.35
N SER A 223 -10.24 -7.44 19.89
CA SER A 223 -11.00 -6.29 19.39
C SER A 223 -10.51 -5.89 17.99
N VAL A 224 -11.46 -5.63 17.09
CA VAL A 224 -11.20 -5.29 15.68
C VAL A 224 -11.49 -3.82 15.34
N LEU A 225 -11.83 -3.02 16.36
CA LEU A 225 -12.05 -1.59 16.22
C LEU A 225 -10.82 -0.78 16.64
N PHE A 226 -10.87 0.52 16.43
CA PHE A 226 -9.81 1.41 16.86
C PHE A 226 -9.74 1.41 18.40
N PRO A 227 -8.56 1.58 19.02
CA PRO A 227 -7.20 1.60 18.48
C PRO A 227 -6.55 0.21 18.35
N HIS A 228 -7.31 -0.87 18.53
CA HIS A 228 -6.80 -2.24 18.54
C HIS A 228 -6.42 -2.75 17.14
N LEU A 229 -7.05 -2.20 16.09
CA LEU A 229 -6.71 -2.47 14.70
C LEU A 229 -5.95 -1.30 14.06
N ASN A 230 -4.85 -1.60 13.39
CA ASN A 230 -4.12 -0.62 12.57
C ASN A 230 -4.82 -0.42 11.22
N PHE A 231 -6.03 0.14 11.26
CA PHE A 231 -6.85 0.35 10.06
C PHE A 231 -6.17 1.18 8.96
N PRO A 232 -5.25 2.14 9.22
CA PRO A 232 -4.55 2.85 8.14
C PRO A 232 -3.76 1.91 7.22
N LEU A 233 -3.16 0.85 7.78
CA LEU A 233 -2.45 -0.16 7.00
C LEU A 233 -3.41 -0.99 6.14
N PHE A 234 -4.61 -1.28 6.66
CA PHE A 234 -5.66 -1.97 5.91
C PHE A 234 -6.18 -1.13 4.74
N LEU A 235 -6.45 0.16 4.98
CA LEU A 235 -6.84 1.11 3.94
C LEU A 235 -5.75 1.24 2.86
N PHE A 236 -4.47 1.30 3.25
CA PHE A 236 -3.35 1.28 2.32
C PHE A 236 -3.34 0.00 1.44
N ALA A 237 -3.57 -1.17 2.03
CA ALA A 237 -3.62 -2.43 1.28
C ALA A 237 -4.77 -2.45 0.26
N LEU A 238 -5.97 -2.02 0.64
CA LEU A 238 -7.12 -1.89 -0.27
C LEU A 238 -6.86 -0.88 -1.39
N HIS A 239 -6.28 0.28 -1.06
CA HIS A 239 -5.88 1.31 -2.01
C HIS A 239 -4.93 0.75 -3.08
N HIS A 240 -3.86 0.06 -2.66
CA HIS A 240 -2.91 -0.55 -3.60
C HIS A 240 -3.46 -1.75 -4.36
N PHE A 241 -4.45 -2.45 -3.80
CA PHE A 241 -5.17 -3.49 -4.51
C PHE A 241 -5.94 -2.89 -5.70
N ILE A 242 -6.68 -1.81 -5.49
CA ILE A 242 -7.43 -1.10 -6.55
C ILE A 242 -6.48 -0.56 -7.62
N LEU A 243 -5.38 0.09 -7.22
CA LEU A 243 -4.36 0.62 -8.14
C LEU A 243 -3.49 -0.47 -8.81
N ARG A 244 -3.82 -1.75 -8.66
CA ARG A 244 -3.16 -2.85 -9.41
C ARG A 244 -3.72 -3.03 -10.81
N THR A 245 -4.88 -2.47 -11.11
CA THR A 245 -5.51 -2.66 -12.41
C THR A 245 -4.72 -1.94 -13.51
N HIS A 246 -4.35 -2.69 -14.55
CA HIS A 246 -3.64 -2.18 -15.73
C HIS A 246 -4.28 -2.76 -16.99
N LYS A 247 -4.34 -1.98 -18.06
CA LYS A 247 -4.85 -2.40 -19.38
C LYS A 247 -3.69 -2.53 -20.36
N GLU A 248 -3.71 -3.56 -21.20
CA GLU A 248 -2.80 -3.64 -22.34
C GLU A 248 -3.27 -2.64 -23.40
N HIS A 249 -2.43 -1.67 -23.76
CA HIS A 249 -2.80 -0.56 -24.64
C HIS A 249 -2.33 -0.78 -26.08
N GLY A 250 -1.21 -1.48 -26.28
CA GLY A 250 -0.66 -1.68 -27.60
C GLY A 250 0.56 -2.58 -27.65
N ARG A 251 0.87 -3.03 -28.86
CA ARG A 251 2.05 -3.80 -29.23
C ARG A 251 2.77 -3.04 -30.32
N ASP A 252 3.96 -2.52 -30.02
CA ASP A 252 4.80 -1.80 -30.99
C ASP A 252 6.02 -2.66 -31.31
N ILE A 253 6.49 -2.58 -32.56
CA ILE A 253 7.78 -3.12 -32.97
C ILE A 253 8.67 -1.93 -33.29
N TYR A 254 9.80 -1.83 -32.60
CA TYR A 254 10.83 -0.85 -32.92
C TYR A 254 11.88 -1.48 -33.80
N GLU A 255 12.14 -0.87 -34.95
CA GLU A 255 13.28 -1.16 -35.79
C GLU A 255 14.39 -0.19 -35.40
N VAL A 256 15.46 -0.71 -34.81
CA VAL A 256 16.61 0.10 -34.39
C VAL A 256 17.73 -0.10 -35.40
N LEU A 257 18.05 0.96 -36.15
CA LEU A 257 18.89 0.88 -37.34
C LEU A 257 20.38 0.70 -37.00
N GLU A 258 20.91 1.47 -36.05
CA GLU A 258 22.33 1.41 -35.67
C GLU A 258 22.70 0.04 -35.09
N GLU A 259 21.89 -0.47 -34.17
CA GLU A 259 22.14 -1.76 -33.52
C GLU A 259 21.65 -2.97 -34.33
N ASP A 260 20.98 -2.76 -35.47
CA ASP A 260 20.43 -3.80 -36.35
C ASP A 260 19.58 -4.84 -35.58
N ILE A 261 18.63 -4.34 -34.79
CA ILE A 261 17.72 -5.16 -33.98
C ILE A 261 16.26 -4.73 -34.10
N TYR A 262 15.36 -5.71 -34.02
CA TYR A 262 13.94 -5.46 -33.78
C TYR A 262 13.63 -5.63 -32.30
N VAL A 263 12.86 -4.70 -31.73
CA VAL A 263 12.44 -4.71 -30.33
C VAL A 263 10.92 -4.76 -30.26
N TYR A 264 10.38 -5.85 -29.73
CA TYR A 264 8.95 -6.01 -29.49
C TYR A 264 8.57 -5.48 -28.12
N VAL A 265 7.64 -4.52 -28.07
CA VAL A 265 7.19 -3.86 -26.85
C VAL A 265 5.71 -4.12 -26.64
N ILE A 266 5.36 -4.70 -25.50
CA ILE A 266 3.97 -4.77 -25.01
C ILE A 266 3.79 -3.66 -23.98
N ARG A 267 2.96 -2.67 -24.31
CA ARG A 267 2.67 -1.52 -23.44
C ARG A 267 1.44 -1.77 -22.58
N TYR A 268 1.55 -1.45 -21.30
CA TYR A 268 0.44 -1.43 -20.35
C TYR A 268 0.21 -0.01 -19.85
N GLN A 269 -1.04 0.36 -19.66
CA GLN A 269 -1.46 1.62 -19.04
C GLN A 269 -1.99 1.40 -17.62
N CYS A 270 -1.77 2.39 -16.77
CA CYS A 270 -2.37 2.52 -15.44
C CYS A 270 -3.80 3.09 -15.54
N LEU A 271 -4.56 3.07 -14.44
CA LEU A 271 -5.94 3.63 -14.38
C LEU A 271 -6.05 5.14 -14.69
N ASN A 272 -4.94 5.88 -14.62
CA ASN A 272 -4.85 7.28 -15.05
C ASN A 272 -4.46 7.43 -16.53
N SER A 273 -4.50 6.35 -17.31
CA SER A 273 -4.13 6.29 -18.73
C SER A 273 -2.65 6.51 -19.06
N GLU A 274 -1.79 6.71 -18.05
CA GLU A 274 -0.34 6.79 -18.23
C GLU A 274 0.27 5.41 -18.47
N ASP A 275 1.33 5.35 -19.28
CA ASP A 275 2.09 4.12 -19.49
C ASP A 275 2.69 3.62 -18.16
N CYS A 276 2.69 2.30 -17.98
CA CYS A 276 3.20 1.62 -16.79
C CYS A 276 4.48 0.85 -17.12
N PRO A 277 5.66 1.49 -17.03
CA PRO A 277 6.94 0.84 -17.27
C PRO A 277 7.13 -0.46 -16.47
N ARG A 278 6.60 -0.51 -15.25
CA ARG A 278 6.67 -1.72 -14.42
C ARG A 278 6.03 -2.92 -15.10
N ARG A 279 4.83 -2.75 -15.66
CA ARG A 279 4.01 -3.84 -16.21
C ARG A 279 4.30 -4.09 -17.69
N SER A 280 4.71 -3.07 -18.43
CA SER A 280 5.17 -3.17 -19.81
C SER A 280 6.35 -4.14 -19.93
N SER A 281 6.44 -4.84 -21.05
CA SER A 281 7.47 -5.84 -21.30
C SER A 281 8.12 -5.62 -22.66
N VAL A 282 9.41 -5.92 -22.73
CA VAL A 282 10.25 -5.68 -23.90
C VAL A 282 10.97 -6.98 -24.22
N TYR A 283 10.97 -7.36 -25.50
CA TYR A 283 11.60 -8.57 -26.00
C TYR A 283 12.42 -8.24 -27.26
N PRO A 284 13.72 -8.56 -27.28
CA PRO A 284 14.47 -8.52 -28.53
C PRO A 284 13.98 -9.63 -29.46
N ILE A 285 13.77 -9.31 -30.73
CA ILE A 285 13.44 -10.27 -31.77
C ILE A 285 14.76 -10.74 -32.40
N ALA A 286 14.91 -12.05 -32.59
CA ALA A 286 16.15 -12.64 -33.12
C ALA A 286 16.41 -12.33 -34.61
N LEU A 287 15.37 -11.94 -35.35
CA LEU A 287 15.48 -11.49 -36.73
C LEU A 287 16.13 -10.10 -36.77
N ARG A 288 17.10 -9.90 -37.67
CA ARG A 288 17.74 -8.60 -37.86
C ARG A 288 17.05 -7.81 -38.99
N PRO A 289 16.86 -6.49 -38.82
CA PRO A 289 16.42 -5.57 -39.87
C PRO A 289 17.13 -5.75 -41.21
N SER A 290 18.46 -5.83 -41.20
CA SER A 290 19.29 -5.99 -42.41
C SER A 290 19.00 -7.28 -43.19
N LEU A 291 18.63 -8.36 -42.50
CA LEU A 291 18.25 -9.66 -43.08
C LEU A 291 16.78 -9.68 -43.53
N ALA A 292 15.91 -8.95 -42.82
CA ALA A 292 14.50 -8.81 -43.17
C ALA A 292 14.31 -7.92 -44.41
N ALA A 293 15.06 -6.83 -44.55
CA ALA A 293 14.99 -5.93 -45.70
C ALA A 293 15.39 -6.61 -47.03
N ARG A 294 16.27 -7.63 -46.98
CA ARG A 294 16.64 -8.44 -48.16
C ARG A 294 15.55 -9.43 -48.59
N ASN A 295 14.68 -9.83 -47.66
CA ASN A 295 13.61 -10.80 -47.87
C ASN A 295 12.28 -10.07 -47.73
N SER A 296 11.85 -9.40 -48.80
CA SER A 296 10.67 -8.52 -48.92
C SER A 296 9.30 -9.22 -48.69
N GLY A 297 9.13 -9.91 -47.56
CA GLY A 297 7.94 -10.72 -47.28
C GLY A 297 7.66 -11.06 -45.82
N LEU A 298 8.46 -10.61 -44.84
CA LEU A 298 8.10 -10.81 -43.43
C LEU A 298 7.15 -9.70 -42.96
N ALA A 299 5.85 -9.98 -43.08
CA ALA A 299 4.79 -9.23 -42.42
C ALA A 299 4.97 -9.35 -40.89
N LEU A 300 5.78 -8.47 -40.32
CA LEU A 300 5.81 -8.24 -38.89
C LEU A 300 4.42 -7.75 -38.49
N ASN A 301 3.66 -8.60 -37.79
CA ASN A 301 2.32 -8.26 -37.30
C ASN A 301 2.42 -7.16 -36.22
N GLY A 302 2.38 -5.90 -36.64
CA GLY A 302 2.41 -4.74 -35.75
C GLY A 302 2.74 -3.44 -36.46
N LYS A 303 2.52 -2.31 -35.78
CA LYS A 303 2.98 -1.00 -36.24
C LYS A 303 4.49 -0.92 -36.02
N VAL A 304 5.27 -1.01 -37.10
CA VAL A 304 6.73 -0.87 -37.04
C VAL A 304 7.06 0.62 -36.94
N ARG A 305 7.82 1.00 -35.92
CA ARG A 305 8.37 2.35 -35.74
C ARG A 305 9.88 2.28 -35.94
N GLN A 306 10.39 3.09 -36.86
CA GLN A 306 11.82 3.20 -37.09
C GLN A 306 12.43 4.20 -36.13
N VAL A 307 13.58 3.83 -35.58
CA VAL A 307 14.37 4.64 -34.65
C VAL A 307 15.84 4.47 -35.03
N GLU A 308 16.62 5.55 -35.00
CA GLU A 308 18.02 5.51 -35.40
C GLU A 308 18.84 4.69 -34.39
N SER A 309 18.76 5.03 -33.10
CA SER A 309 19.57 4.43 -32.04
C SER A 309 18.74 3.94 -30.85
N LEU A 310 19.28 3.01 -30.05
CA LEU A 310 18.68 2.65 -28.75
C LEU A 310 18.55 3.86 -27.81
N ARG A 311 19.35 4.91 -28.02
CA ARG A 311 19.34 6.15 -27.22
C ARG A 311 18.10 7.01 -27.45
N ASP A 312 17.39 6.78 -28.54
CA ASP A 312 16.22 7.57 -28.91
C ASP A 312 14.90 6.92 -28.41
N LEU A 313 15.00 5.73 -27.80
CA LEU A 313 13.86 5.10 -27.11
C LEU A 313 13.52 5.85 -25.81
N ASP A 314 12.28 5.73 -25.33
CA ASP A 314 11.90 6.26 -24.02
C ASP A 314 12.85 5.75 -22.92
N ALA A 315 13.21 6.58 -21.95
CA ALA A 315 14.20 6.25 -20.91
C ALA A 315 13.92 4.92 -20.19
N TRP A 316 12.65 4.61 -19.96
CA TRP A 316 12.23 3.35 -19.33
C TRP A 316 12.39 2.12 -20.25
N LEU A 317 12.25 2.30 -21.57
CA LEU A 317 12.51 1.26 -22.57
C LEU A 317 14.00 0.97 -22.64
N GLN A 318 14.83 2.02 -22.64
CA GLN A 318 16.29 1.88 -22.60
C GLN A 318 16.73 1.07 -21.38
N GLU A 319 16.20 1.40 -20.20
CA GLU A 319 16.52 0.69 -18.95
C GLU A 319 16.11 -0.79 -19.02
N LYS A 320 14.92 -1.10 -19.56
CA LYS A 320 14.48 -2.49 -19.75
C LYS A 320 15.31 -3.25 -20.78
N MET A 321 15.74 -2.58 -21.86
CA MET A 321 16.61 -3.17 -22.87
C MET A 321 18.00 -3.47 -22.33
N ARG A 322 18.59 -2.57 -21.52
CA ARG A 322 19.86 -2.83 -20.83
C ARG A 322 19.82 -4.06 -19.91
N MET A 323 18.64 -4.37 -19.34
CA MET A 323 18.45 -5.59 -18.55
C MET A 323 18.15 -6.84 -19.40
N ALA A 324 17.60 -6.68 -20.61
CA ALA A 324 17.18 -7.77 -21.48
C ALA A 324 18.26 -8.19 -22.50
N VAL A 325 19.16 -7.28 -22.87
CA VAL A 325 20.23 -7.50 -23.83
C VAL A 325 21.55 -7.51 -23.05
N PRO A 326 22.30 -8.63 -23.01
CA PRO A 326 23.66 -8.61 -22.47
C PRO A 326 24.49 -7.58 -23.24
N PRO A 327 25.44 -6.87 -22.60
CA PRO A 327 26.25 -5.89 -23.30
C PRO A 327 26.87 -6.55 -24.54
N PRO A 328 26.96 -5.83 -25.67
CA PRO A 328 27.62 -6.37 -26.84
C PRO A 328 29.01 -6.82 -26.41
N GLU A 329 29.36 -8.08 -26.71
CA GLU A 329 30.74 -8.52 -26.62
C GLU A 329 31.55 -7.49 -27.41
N GLU A 330 32.37 -6.69 -26.71
CA GLU A 330 33.44 -5.93 -27.35
C GLU A 330 34.21 -6.98 -28.15
N LYS A 331 33.96 -7.02 -29.46
CA LYS A 331 34.89 -7.63 -30.38
C LYS A 331 36.17 -6.85 -30.17
N ASN A 332 37.08 -7.42 -29.40
CA ASN A 332 38.48 -7.07 -29.40
C ASN A 332 38.95 -7.17 -30.85
N ILE A 333 38.80 -6.08 -31.59
CA ILE A 333 39.53 -5.82 -32.82
C ILE A 333 40.90 -5.35 -32.32
N TYR A 334 41.73 -6.29 -31.90
CA TYR A 334 43.17 -6.11 -31.95
C TYR A 334 43.65 -6.80 -33.22
N TYR A 335 44.38 -6.02 -34.00
CA TYR A 335 44.98 -6.28 -35.30
C TYR A 335 45.59 -7.66 -35.48
#